data_AF-A0A434VGQ2-F1
#
_entry.id   AF-A0A434VGQ2-F1
#
_cell.length_a   1.000
_cell.length_b   1.000
_cell.length_c   1.000
_cell.angle_alpha   90.00
_cell.angle_beta   90.00
_cell.angle_gamma   90.00
#
_symmetry.space_group_name_H-M   'P 1'
#
loop_
_entity.id
_entity.type
_entity.pdbx_description
1 polymer ?
#
loop_
_entity_poly.entity_id
_entity_poly.type
_entity_poly.pdbx_seq_one_letter_code
_entity_poly.pdbx_strand_id
1 'polypeptide(L)' 'MENIRPIKTEADYDWAIAEITHYFENEPAIGSPEADRFDVLASLTEAYEAKHYPIETAAR' A
#
# COMPACT_ATOMS: atom_id res chain seq x y z
N MET A 1 7.73 -2.42 -13.81
CA MET A 1 6.98 -2.56 -12.55
C MET A 1 6.93 -4.02 -12.18
N GLU A 2 7.22 -4.33 -10.92
CA GLU A 2 7.05 -5.68 -10.40
C GLU A 2 5.57 -6.03 -10.24
N ASN A 3 5.23 -7.31 -10.30
CA ASN A 3 3.86 -7.78 -10.08
C ASN A 3 3.42 -7.55 -8.63
N ILE A 4 2.12 -7.31 -8.43
CA ILE A 4 1.52 -7.29 -7.08
C ILE A 4 1.73 -8.65 -6.42
N ARG A 5 2.19 -8.62 -5.17
CA ARG A 5 2.32 -9.80 -4.30
C ARG A 5 1.71 -9.53 -2.92
N PRO A 6 1.32 -10.58 -2.18
CA PRO A 6 0.81 -10.42 -0.81
C PRO A 6 1.85 -9.79 0.11
N ILE A 7 1.42 -8.90 1.00
CA ILE A 7 2.27 -8.30 2.03
C ILE A 7 2.20 -9.17 3.30
N LYS A 8 3.27 -9.92 3.57
CA LYS A 8 3.34 -10.84 4.72
C LYS A 8 4.46 -10.50 5.70
N THR A 9 5.48 -9.81 5.23
CA THR A 9 6.67 -9.44 5.99
C THR A 9 6.89 -7.94 5.92
N GLU A 10 7.73 -7.41 6.81
CA GLU A 10 8.14 -6.00 6.79
C GLU A 10 8.83 -5.64 5.47
N ALA A 11 9.63 -6.54 4.90
CA ALA A 11 10.25 -6.33 3.59
C ALA A 11 9.23 -6.24 2.43
N ASP A 12 8.10 -6.95 2.53
CA ASP A 12 7.01 -6.77 1.56
C ASP A 12 6.29 -5.44 1.76
N TYR A 13 6.18 -4.99 3.01
CA TYR A 13 5.57 -3.72 3.36
C TYR A 13 6.41 -2.55 2.84
N ASP A 14 7.73 -2.55 3.10
CA ASP A 14 8.66 -1.55 2.57
C ASP A 14 8.62 -1.46 1.05
N TRP A 15 8.55 -2.61 0.38
CA TRP A 15 8.37 -2.67 -1.07
C TRP A 15 7.06 -1.99 -1.52
N ALA A 16 5.94 -2.28 -0.84
CA ALA A 16 4.65 -1.68 -1.18
C ALA A 16 4.64 -0.17 -0.96
N ILE A 17 5.24 0.30 0.14
CA ILE A 17 5.41 1.73 0.43
C ILE A 17 6.24 2.42 -0.65
N ALA A 18 7.34 1.81 -1.09
CA ALA A 18 8.17 2.36 -2.17
C ALA A 18 7.40 2.49 -3.49
N GLU A 19 6.64 1.45 -3.87
CA GLU A 19 5.81 1.47 -5.09
C GLU A 19 4.68 2.52 -5.01
N ILE A 20 3.99 2.63 -3.87
CA ILE A 20 2.94 3.64 -3.67
C ILE A 20 3.51 5.05 -3.74
N THR A 21 4.66 5.29 -3.12
CA THR A 21 5.27 6.63 -3.05
C THR A 21 5.60 7.18 -4.43
N HIS A 22 5.95 6.32 -5.40
CA HIS A 22 6.20 6.73 -6.78
C HIS A 22 4.99 7.44 -7.42
N TYR A 23 3.77 7.05 -7.05
CA TYR A 23 2.54 7.65 -7.56
C TYR A 23 2.24 9.03 -6.97
N PHE A 24 2.90 9.44 -5.88
CA PHE A 24 2.76 10.82 -5.38
C PHE A 24 3.55 11.83 -6.22
N GLU A 25 4.65 11.40 -6.82
CA GLU A 25 5.41 12.23 -7.77
C GLU A 25 4.82 12.16 -9.17
N ASN A 26 4.28 10.99 -9.54
CA ASN A 26 3.72 10.71 -10.85
C ASN A 26 2.28 10.19 -10.68
N GLU A 27 1.37 11.12 -10.40
CA GLU A 27 -0.04 10.79 -10.15
C GLU A 27 -0.63 10.02 -11.34
N PRO A 28 -1.19 8.82 -11.12
CA PRO A 28 -1.73 8.01 -12.19
C PRO A 28 -3.01 8.63 -12.75
N ALA A 29 -3.20 8.51 -14.06
CA ALA A 29 -4.44 8.97 -14.69
C ALA A 29 -5.64 8.17 -14.18
N ILE A 30 -6.76 8.83 -13.96
CA ILE A 30 -8.01 8.18 -13.50
C ILE A 30 -8.43 7.10 -14.50
N GLY A 31 -8.70 5.89 -13.99
CA GLY A 31 -9.10 4.73 -14.80
C GLY A 31 -7.96 4.07 -15.59
N SER A 32 -6.71 4.45 -15.33
CA SER A 32 -5.53 3.77 -15.87
C SER A 32 -5.21 2.48 -15.08
N PRO A 33 -4.51 1.52 -15.70
CA PRO A 33 -3.98 0.35 -14.99
C PRO A 33 -3.09 0.71 -13.79
N GLU A 34 -2.40 1.85 -13.85
CA GLU A 34 -1.59 2.38 -12.75
C GLU A 34 -2.44 2.85 -11.57
N ALA A 35 -3.60 3.47 -11.84
CA ALA A 35 -4.55 3.83 -10.78
C ALA A 35 -5.14 2.57 -10.12
N ASP A 36 -5.54 1.57 -10.92
CA ASP A 36 -6.01 0.28 -10.39
C ASP A 36 -4.92 -0.39 -9.53
N ARG A 37 -3.66 -0.30 -9.95
CA ARG A 37 -2.52 -0.82 -9.19
C ARG A 37 -2.32 -0.07 -7.86
N PHE A 38 -2.41 1.26 -7.87
CA PHE A 38 -2.31 2.09 -6.67
C PHE A 38 -3.37 1.66 -5.64
N ASP A 39 -4.63 1.53 -6.07
CA ASP A 39 -5.75 1.17 -5.19
C ASP A 39 -5.54 -0.20 -4.52
N VAL A 40 -5.04 -1.19 -5.29
CA VAL A 40 -4.76 -2.52 -4.75
C VAL A 40 -3.59 -2.49 -3.76
N LEU A 41 -2.49 -1.77 -4.07
CA LEU A 41 -1.36 -1.66 -3.16
C LEU A 41 -1.75 -0.95 -1.87
N ALA A 42 -2.53 0.13 -1.93
CA ALA A 42 -3.03 0.84 -0.77
C ALA A 42 -3.88 -0.07 0.12
N SER A 43 -4.80 -0.84 -0.47
CA SER A 43 -5.66 -1.78 0.26
C SER A 43 -4.85 -2.89 0.96
N LEU A 44 -3.81 -3.43 0.31
CA LEU A 44 -2.94 -4.44 0.90
C LEU A 44 -2.10 -3.87 2.05
N THR A 45 -1.64 -2.62 1.90
CA THR A 45 -0.84 -1.90 2.89
C THR A 45 -1.67 -1.66 4.14
N GLU A 46 -2.88 -1.11 4.01
CA GLU A 46 -3.81 -0.90 5.13
C GLU A 46 -4.10 -2.21 5.88
N ALA A 47 -4.35 -3.31 5.14
CA ALA A 47 -4.62 -4.61 5.74
C ALA A 47 -3.41 -5.19 6.50
N TYR A 48 -2.19 -4.86 6.09
CA TYR A 48 -0.97 -5.23 6.81
C TYR A 48 -0.80 -4.37 8.07
N GLU A 49 -0.96 -3.05 7.95
CA GLU A 49 -0.84 -2.09 9.05
C GLU A 49 -1.85 -2.38 10.16
N ALA A 50 -3.10 -2.65 9.83
CA ALA A 50 -4.14 -2.98 10.81
C ALA A 50 -3.78 -4.21 11.68
N LYS A 51 -2.94 -5.12 11.18
CA LYS A 51 -2.50 -6.31 11.91
C LYS A 51 -1.22 -6.09 12.71
N HIS A 52 -0.29 -5.27 12.20
CA HIS A 52 1.07 -5.14 12.74
C HIS A 52 1.27 -3.85 13.55
N TYR A 53 0.56 -2.78 13.18
CA TYR A 53 0.58 -1.48 13.83
C TYR A 53 -0.85 -1.08 14.22
N PRO A 54 -1.54 -1.87 15.07
CA PRO A 54 -2.87 -1.50 15.53
C PRO A 54 -2.80 -0.14 16.21
N ILE A 55 -3.60 0.82 15.74
CA ILE A 55 -3.74 2.10 16.41
C ILE A 55 -4.33 1.79 17.79
N GLU A 56 -3.57 2.05 18.86
CA GLU A 56 -4.15 2.15 20.20
C GLU A 56 -5.13 3.33 20.15
N THR A 57 -6.41 3.05 19.91
CA THR A 57 -7.46 3.97 20.31
C THR A 57 -7.32 4.11 21.81
N ALA A 58 -6.81 5.28 22.24
CA ALA A 58 -6.80 5.66 23.64
C ALA A 58 -8.21 5.42 24.19
N ALA A 59 -8.37 4.34 24.95
CA ALA A 59 -9.61 4.01 25.61
C ALA A 59 -9.98 5.21 26.47
N ARG A 60 -11.10 5.86 26.11
CA ARG A 60 -11.68 6.96 26.85
C ARG A 60 -13.14 6.65 27.11
#